data_AF-A0A7X7TDL4-F1
#
_entry.id   AF-A0A7X7TDL4-F1
#
_cell.length_a   1.000
_cell.length_b   1.000
_cell.length_c   1.000
_cell.angle_alpha   90.00
_cell.angle_beta   90.00
_cell.angle_gamma   90.00
#
_symmetry.space_group_name_H-M   'P 1'
#
loop_
_entity.id
_entity.type
_entity.pdbx_description
1 polymer ?
#
loop_
_entity_poly.entity_id
_entity_poly.type
_entity_poly.pdbx_seq_one_letter_code
_entity_poly.pdbx_strand_id
1 'polypeptide(L)'
;MRQQGIPGMGRLCRMRGWMAVILFLAMGEGLSAAPVGPDRAVRMVQGWLKWDPKPMQAELSGQIGGIQTFIDSAGESVYYVVDLEPTGYVVVPADDEAEPVVAFVEQGRFNPSPDNPMGALIGRDLPNRIAITRRIAEIPPPPDSEERTDLRG
;
A
#
# COMPACT_ATOMS: atom_id res chain seq x y z
N MET A 1 -44.05 65.82 -11.68
CA MET A 1 -44.28 64.62 -12.52
C MET A 1 -43.15 63.62 -12.29
N ARG A 2 -43.49 62.34 -12.08
CA ARG A 2 -42.65 61.11 -12.05
C ARG A 2 -41.69 60.96 -10.85
N GLN A 3 -41.93 60.04 -9.90
CA GLN A 3 -41.51 58.62 -9.87
C GLN A 3 -40.01 58.46 -10.23
N GLN A 4 -39.15 57.86 -9.41
CA GLN A 4 -39.12 56.42 -9.11
C GLN A 4 -38.40 56.09 -7.78
N GLY A 5 -38.89 55.04 -7.10
CA GLY A 5 -38.23 54.41 -5.95
C GLY A 5 -37.13 53.41 -6.37
N ILE A 6 -36.27 53.06 -5.41
CA ILE A 6 -35.25 52.01 -5.55
C ILE A 6 -35.54 50.93 -4.49
N PRO A 7 -35.87 49.68 -4.88
CA PRO A 7 -35.84 48.53 -3.99
C PRO A 7 -34.65 47.59 -4.29
N GLY A 8 -34.29 46.76 -3.29
CA GLY A 8 -33.48 45.54 -3.45
C GLY A 8 -32.16 45.58 -2.68
N MET A 9 -32.10 45.21 -1.39
CA MET A 9 -32.29 43.87 -0.80
C MET A 9 -31.27 42.82 -1.32
N GLY A 10 -30.41 42.35 -0.40
CA GLY A 10 -29.91 40.97 -0.33
C GLY A 10 -28.85 40.53 -1.35
N ARG A 11 -27.58 40.94 -1.20
CA ARG A 11 -26.47 40.28 -1.93
C ARG A 11 -25.20 39.95 -1.13
N LEU A 12 -25.17 40.14 0.19
CA LEU A 12 -23.92 39.93 0.95
C LEU A 12 -23.77 38.54 1.62
N CYS A 13 -24.82 37.71 1.73
CA CYS A 13 -24.71 36.41 2.43
C CYS A 13 -24.30 35.21 1.55
N ARG A 14 -24.19 35.32 0.22
CA ARG A 14 -23.86 34.16 -0.63
C ARG A 14 -22.35 33.89 -0.80
N MET A 15 -21.46 34.81 -0.44
CA MET A 15 -20.02 34.66 -0.69
C MET A 15 -19.24 33.96 0.44
N ARG A 16 -19.72 33.98 1.69
CA ARG A 16 -19.02 33.33 2.82
C ARG A 16 -19.18 31.80 2.83
N GLY A 17 -20.30 31.29 2.34
CA GLY A 17 -20.51 29.84 2.20
C GLY A 17 -19.62 29.21 1.12
N TRP A 18 -19.40 29.94 0.02
CA TRP A 18 -18.57 29.46 -1.09
C TRP A 18 -17.08 29.41 -0.75
N MET A 19 -16.58 30.37 0.05
CA MET A 19 -15.19 30.30 0.56
C MET A 19 -14.96 29.11 1.49
N ALA A 20 -15.93 28.77 2.35
CA ALA A 20 -15.81 27.62 3.24
C ALA A 20 -15.81 26.29 2.48
N VAL A 21 -16.60 26.18 1.40
CA VAL A 21 -16.63 25.00 0.53
C VAL A 21 -15.32 24.85 -0.24
N ILE A 22 -14.77 25.94 -0.80
CA ILE A 22 -13.47 25.90 -1.50
C ILE A 22 -12.32 25.54 -0.54
N LEU A 23 -12.35 26.04 0.70
CA LEU A 23 -11.34 25.72 1.71
C LEU A 23 -11.40 24.25 2.16
N PHE A 24 -12.59 23.67 2.23
CA PHE A 24 -12.80 22.26 2.59
C PHE A 24 -12.36 21.31 1.47
N LEU A 25 -12.57 21.68 0.20
CA LEU A 25 -12.09 20.92 -0.97
C LEU A 25 -10.57 20.99 -1.18
N ALA A 26 -9.90 22.04 -0.69
CA ALA A 26 -8.45 22.18 -0.80
C ALA A 26 -7.66 21.32 0.21
N MET A 27 -8.33 20.65 1.17
CA MET A 27 -7.69 19.77 2.17
C MET A 27 -7.64 18.29 1.74
N GLY A 28 -8.00 17.98 0.48
CA GLY A 28 -7.81 16.66 -0.10
C GLY A 28 -6.34 16.39 -0.39
N GLU A 29 -5.53 16.17 0.65
CA GLU A 29 -4.18 15.63 0.51
C GLU A 29 -4.30 14.21 -0.04
N GLY A 30 -3.67 13.95 -1.20
CA GLY A 30 -3.66 12.64 -1.81
C GLY A 30 -3.01 11.62 -0.87
N LEU A 31 -3.77 10.58 -0.49
CA LEU A 31 -3.24 9.37 0.12
C LEU A 31 -2.45 8.61 -0.94
N SER A 32 -1.23 9.07 -1.22
CA SER A 32 -0.29 8.34 -2.05
C SER A 32 0.11 7.07 -1.31
N ALA A 33 -0.12 5.92 -1.92
CA ALA A 33 0.47 4.65 -1.47
C ALA A 33 1.99 4.85 -1.38
N ALA A 34 2.49 4.93 -0.14
CA ALA A 34 3.90 5.19 0.12
C ALA A 34 4.64 3.84 0.18
N PRO A 35 5.83 3.71 -0.43
CA PRO A 35 6.64 2.50 -0.35
C PRO A 35 6.71 1.96 1.08
N VAL A 36 6.47 0.66 1.24
CA VAL A 36 6.51 0.00 2.54
C VAL A 36 7.94 0.04 3.02
N GLY A 37 8.26 0.84 4.05
CA GLY A 37 9.61 0.84 4.61
C GLY A 37 9.97 -0.49 5.32
N PRO A 38 11.27 -0.77 5.55
CA PRO A 38 11.73 -2.00 6.22
C PRO A 38 11.04 -2.27 7.57
N ASP A 39 10.86 -1.24 8.40
CA ASP A 39 10.18 -1.38 9.70
C ASP A 39 8.70 -1.77 9.56
N ARG A 40 8.05 -1.32 8.49
CA ARG A 40 6.66 -1.68 8.19
C ARG A 40 6.58 -3.14 7.74
N ALA A 41 7.53 -3.61 6.93
CA ALA A 41 7.64 -5.02 6.55
C ALA A 41 7.81 -5.93 7.78
N VAL A 42 8.68 -5.56 8.73
CA VAL A 42 8.84 -6.30 9.99
C VAL A 42 7.53 -6.37 10.77
N ARG A 43 6.85 -5.24 10.98
CA ARG A 43 5.57 -5.20 11.71
C ARG A 43 4.48 -6.02 11.03
N MET A 44 4.45 -6.00 9.70
CA MET A 44 3.51 -6.80 8.92
C MET A 44 3.74 -8.29 9.11
N VAL A 45 4.99 -8.76 9.02
CA VAL A 45 5.34 -10.17 9.27
C VAL A 45 5.01 -10.58 10.71
N GLN A 46 5.34 -9.75 11.69
CA GLN A 46 4.99 -10.01 13.10
C GLN A 46 3.47 -10.09 13.31
N GLY A 47 2.72 -9.18 12.69
CA GLY A 47 1.26 -9.17 12.75
C GLY A 47 0.65 -10.41 12.09
N TRP A 48 1.18 -10.79 10.92
CA TRP A 48 0.76 -11.99 10.19
C TRP A 48 1.01 -13.26 11.00
N LEU A 49 2.23 -13.47 11.52
CA LEU A 49 2.58 -14.64 12.34
C LEU A 49 1.81 -14.69 13.67
N LYS A 50 1.37 -13.55 14.19
CA LYS A 50 0.47 -13.52 15.35
C LYS A 50 -0.94 -13.99 15.00
N TRP A 51 -1.40 -13.70 13.79
CA TRP A 51 -2.73 -14.07 13.31
C TRP A 51 -2.79 -15.53 12.84
N ASP A 52 -1.79 -15.98 12.08
CA ASP A 52 -1.60 -17.36 11.65
C ASP A 52 -0.19 -17.83 12.00
N PRO A 53 -0.01 -18.45 13.19
CA PRO A 53 1.30 -18.90 13.65
C PRO A 53 1.78 -20.19 12.98
N LYS A 54 0.91 -20.89 12.25
CA LYS A 54 1.25 -22.16 11.58
C LYS A 54 0.72 -22.20 10.14
N PRO A 55 1.15 -21.26 9.28
CA PRO A 55 0.67 -21.19 7.92
C PRO A 55 1.05 -22.47 7.18
N MET A 56 0.06 -23.13 6.59
CA MET A 56 0.24 -24.44 5.93
C MET A 56 0.95 -25.49 6.81
N GLN A 57 0.71 -25.46 8.13
CA GLN A 57 1.35 -26.33 9.13
C GLN A 57 2.85 -26.08 9.36
N ALA A 58 3.46 -25.08 8.72
CA ALA A 58 4.85 -24.71 8.96
C ALA A 58 5.02 -24.07 10.34
N GLU A 59 6.00 -24.52 11.13
CA GLU A 59 6.26 -23.96 12.46
C GLU A 59 7.22 -22.76 12.39
N LEU A 60 6.70 -21.62 11.93
CA LEU A 60 7.46 -20.37 11.87
C LEU A 60 7.58 -19.73 13.25
N SER A 61 8.79 -19.29 13.59
CA SER A 61 9.00 -18.47 14.79
C SER A 61 8.51 -17.04 14.59
N GLY A 62 7.86 -16.47 15.60
CA GLY A 62 7.52 -15.04 15.63
C GLY A 62 8.72 -14.12 15.91
N GLN A 63 9.92 -14.67 16.16
CA GLN A 63 11.12 -13.91 16.47
C GLN A 63 11.85 -13.49 15.19
N ILE A 64 12.04 -12.18 15.04
CA ILE A 64 12.71 -11.59 13.88
C ILE A 64 14.22 -11.62 14.10
N GLY A 65 14.95 -12.23 13.17
CA GLY A 65 16.42 -12.30 13.16
C GLY A 65 17.10 -11.22 12.31
N GLY A 66 16.38 -10.64 11.37
CA GLY A 66 16.91 -9.57 10.51
C GLY A 66 15.99 -9.24 9.34
N ILE A 67 16.39 -8.24 8.57
CA ILE A 67 15.71 -7.86 7.33
C ILE A 67 16.74 -7.55 6.25
N GLN A 68 16.47 -8.03 5.04
CA GLN A 68 17.24 -7.75 3.84
C GLN A 68 16.34 -7.00 2.86
N THR A 69 16.85 -5.92 2.27
CA THR A 69 16.13 -5.10 1.29
C THR A 69 16.66 -5.36 -0.10
N PHE A 70 15.77 -5.66 -1.05
CA PHE A 70 16.11 -5.85 -2.45
C PHE A 70 15.57 -4.67 -3.25
N ILE A 71 16.48 -3.97 -3.92
CA ILE A 71 16.20 -2.75 -4.69
C ILE A 71 16.32 -3.02 -6.19
N ASP A 72 15.58 -2.26 -6.99
CA ASP A 72 15.71 -2.27 -8.45
C ASP A 72 16.82 -1.34 -8.96
N SER A 73 16.93 -1.21 -10.28
CA SER A 73 17.89 -0.32 -10.94
C SER A 73 17.60 1.17 -10.74
N ALA A 74 16.39 1.54 -10.35
CA ALA A 74 16.03 2.92 -10.01
C ALA A 74 16.35 3.26 -8.54
N GLY A 75 16.77 2.28 -7.75
CA GLY A 75 17.06 2.43 -6.33
C GLY A 75 15.82 2.31 -5.45
N GLU A 76 14.69 1.86 -6.01
CA GLU A 76 13.46 1.66 -5.25
C GLU A 76 13.43 0.27 -4.62
N SER A 77 12.87 0.18 -3.41
CA SER A 77 12.63 -1.12 -2.78
C SER A 77 11.59 -1.90 -3.58
N VAL A 78 11.90 -3.15 -3.86
CA VAL A 78 11.02 -4.10 -4.54
C VAL A 78 10.47 -5.08 -3.53
N TYR A 79 11.32 -5.69 -2.70
CA TYR A 79 10.84 -6.62 -1.69
C TYR A 79 11.79 -6.69 -0.50
N TYR A 80 11.26 -7.22 0.59
CA TYR A 80 11.99 -7.50 1.80
C TYR A 80 11.99 -8.98 2.08
N VAL A 81 13.11 -9.44 2.62
CA VAL A 81 13.23 -10.78 3.21
C VAL A 81 13.45 -10.60 4.70
N VAL A 82 12.49 -11.06 5.49
CA VAL A 82 12.53 -11.00 6.95
C VAL A 82 12.98 -12.36 7.45
N ASP A 83 14.21 -12.43 7.96
CA ASP A 83 14.76 -13.64 8.55
C ASP A 83 14.14 -13.89 9.93
N LEU A 84 13.87 -15.15 10.25
CA LEU A 84 13.31 -15.60 11.53
C LEU A 84 14.36 -16.35 12.34
N GLU A 85 14.30 -16.25 13.67
CA GLU A 85 15.14 -17.05 14.57
C GLU A 85 14.35 -18.21 15.20
N PRO A 86 14.92 -19.42 15.29
CA PRO A 86 16.31 -19.77 14.97
C PRO A 86 16.56 -20.01 13.47
N THR A 87 15.52 -20.14 12.66
CA THR A 87 15.61 -20.43 11.24
C THR A 87 14.34 -20.01 10.50
N GLY A 88 14.43 -19.92 9.18
CA GLY A 88 13.30 -19.59 8.31
C GLY A 88 13.29 -18.12 7.91
N TYR A 89 12.42 -17.78 6.98
CA TYR A 89 12.27 -16.41 6.50
C TYR A 89 10.90 -16.21 5.85
N VAL A 90 10.49 -14.95 5.77
CA VAL A 90 9.25 -14.50 5.09
C VAL A 90 9.62 -13.46 4.04
N VAL A 91 9.02 -13.57 2.86
CA VAL A 91 9.24 -12.65 1.74
C VAL A 91 7.99 -11.81 1.54
N VAL A 92 8.19 -10.50 1.56
CA VAL A 92 7.10 -9.52 1.49
C VAL A 92 7.41 -8.44 0.45
N PRO A 93 6.42 -7.98 -0.32
CA PRO A 93 6.62 -6.91 -1.30
C PRO A 93 6.87 -5.57 -0.58
N ALA A 94 7.57 -4.67 -1.25
CA ALA A 94 7.80 -3.30 -0.76
C ALA A 94 6.68 -2.32 -1.15
N ASP A 95 5.55 -2.84 -1.62
CA ASP A 95 4.41 -2.11 -2.13
C ASP A 95 3.15 -2.61 -1.40
N ASP A 96 2.33 -1.71 -0.86
CA ASP A 96 1.17 -2.05 -0.02
C ASP A 96 -0.09 -2.37 -0.83
N GLU A 97 -0.07 -2.14 -2.14
CA GLU A 97 -1.09 -2.61 -3.07
C GLU A 97 -0.86 -4.09 -3.49
N ALA A 98 0.29 -4.67 -3.13
CA ALA A 98 0.59 -6.08 -3.37
C ALA A 98 0.23 -6.98 -2.16
N GLU A 99 0.02 -8.28 -2.41
CA GLU A 99 -0.30 -9.24 -1.35
C GLU A 99 0.78 -9.27 -0.25
N PRO A 100 0.41 -9.14 1.04
CA PRO A 100 1.34 -8.82 2.12
C PRO A 100 2.34 -9.93 2.46
N VAL A 101 2.10 -11.19 2.08
CA VAL A 101 3.05 -12.30 2.22
C VAL A 101 3.06 -13.13 0.96
N VAL A 102 4.21 -13.18 0.28
CA VAL A 102 4.33 -13.82 -1.04
C VAL A 102 4.97 -15.20 -0.93
N ALA A 103 5.87 -15.38 0.03
CA ALA A 103 6.46 -16.67 0.33
C ALA A 103 6.92 -16.73 1.79
N PHE A 104 6.99 -17.93 2.33
CA PHE A 104 7.62 -18.21 3.61
C PHE A 104 8.32 -19.57 3.55
N VAL A 105 9.36 -19.72 4.35
CA VAL A 105 10.12 -20.97 4.47
C VAL A 105 10.41 -21.20 5.95
N GLU A 106 10.09 -22.41 6.43
CA GLU A 106 10.30 -22.82 7.82
C GLU A 106 11.78 -22.93 8.20
N GLN A 107 12.60 -23.48 7.30
CA GLN A 107 13.99 -23.82 7.60
C GLN A 107 14.98 -23.28 6.56
N GLY A 108 16.18 -22.92 7.03
CA GLY A 108 17.23 -22.30 6.23
C GLY A 108 17.21 -20.77 6.25
N ARG A 109 18.07 -20.21 5.39
CA ARG A 109 18.21 -18.78 5.14
C ARG A 109 17.95 -18.50 3.67
N PHE A 110 17.47 -17.31 3.37
CA PHE A 110 17.25 -16.93 1.98
C PHE A 110 18.57 -16.89 1.20
N ASN A 111 18.55 -17.47 0.00
CA ASN A 111 19.65 -17.40 -0.96
C ASN A 111 19.16 -16.68 -2.21
N PRO A 112 19.58 -15.42 -2.47
CA PRO A 112 19.12 -14.63 -3.61
C PRO A 112 19.74 -15.06 -4.93
N SER A 113 20.64 -16.05 -4.95
CA SER A 113 21.32 -16.48 -6.17
C SER A 113 20.32 -16.88 -7.26
N PRO A 114 20.54 -16.47 -8.53
CA PRO A 114 19.73 -16.95 -9.66
C PRO A 114 19.91 -18.46 -9.92
N ASP A 115 20.95 -19.09 -9.37
CA ASP A 115 21.15 -20.53 -9.42
C ASP A 115 20.34 -21.28 -8.33
N ASN A 116 19.81 -20.54 -7.34
CA ASN A 116 18.85 -21.08 -6.39
C ASN A 116 17.43 -20.97 -6.98
N PRO A 117 16.66 -22.06 -7.08
CA PRO A 117 15.32 -22.01 -7.70
C PRO A 117 14.38 -20.98 -7.06
N MET A 118 14.44 -20.82 -5.74
CA MET A 118 13.60 -19.87 -5.02
C MET A 118 14.08 -18.43 -5.22
N GLY A 119 15.41 -18.21 -5.17
CA GLY A 119 16.03 -16.94 -5.51
C GLY A 119 15.69 -16.48 -6.93
N ALA A 120 15.76 -17.40 -7.91
CA ALA A 120 15.39 -17.16 -9.30
C ALA A 120 13.91 -16.82 -9.47
N LEU A 121 13.02 -17.55 -8.79
CA LEU A 121 11.59 -17.32 -8.85
C LEU A 121 11.22 -15.95 -8.28
N ILE A 122 11.66 -15.66 -7.05
CA ILE A 122 11.35 -14.40 -6.35
C ILE A 122 11.96 -13.21 -7.08
N GLY A 123 13.23 -13.33 -7.49
CA GLY A 123 13.96 -12.29 -8.21
C GLY A 123 13.39 -11.97 -9.59
N ARG A 124 12.57 -12.86 -10.17
CA ARG A 124 11.85 -12.60 -11.43
C ARG A 124 10.40 -12.19 -11.20
N ASP A 125 9.70 -12.79 -10.25
CA ASP A 125 8.26 -12.55 -10.03
C ASP A 125 7.99 -11.17 -9.42
N LEU A 126 8.61 -10.88 -8.26
CA LEU A 126 8.28 -9.68 -7.49
C LEU A 126 8.55 -8.36 -8.22
N PRO A 127 9.68 -8.17 -8.93
CA PRO A 127 9.89 -6.96 -9.71
C PRO A 127 8.80 -6.74 -10.76
N ASN A 128 8.36 -7.81 -11.44
CA ASN A 128 7.32 -7.73 -12.46
C ASN A 128 5.95 -7.43 -11.86
N ARG A 129 5.59 -8.10 -10.76
CA ARG A 129 4.32 -7.85 -10.08
C ARG A 129 4.21 -6.41 -9.61
N ILE A 130 5.24 -5.88 -8.97
CA ILE A 130 5.24 -4.52 -8.45
C ILE A 130 5.21 -3.50 -9.58
N ALA A 131 5.97 -3.72 -10.66
CA ALA A 131 5.90 -2.86 -11.84
C ALA A 131 4.50 -2.83 -12.46
N ILE A 132 3.77 -3.95 -12.45
CA ILE A 132 2.38 -4.01 -12.94
C ILE A 132 1.44 -3.31 -11.96
N THR A 133 1.54 -3.59 -10.67
CA THR A 133 0.70 -2.97 -9.62
C THR A 133 0.79 -1.45 -9.68
N ARG A 134 2.00 -0.89 -9.69
CA ARG A 134 2.22 0.56 -9.79
C ARG A 134 1.63 1.16 -11.07
N ARG A 135 1.77 0.48 -12.21
CA ARG A 135 1.13 0.92 -13.46
C ARG A 135 -0.39 0.90 -13.40
N ILE A 136 -0.99 -0.06 -12.70
CA ILE A 136 -2.44 -0.13 -12.51
C ILE A 136 -2.90 0.99 -11.57
N ALA A 137 -2.14 1.29 -10.52
CA ALA A 137 -2.41 2.38 -9.59
C ALA A 137 -2.44 3.76 -10.27
N GLU A 138 -1.61 3.95 -11.31
CA GLU A 138 -1.58 5.16 -12.14
C GLU A 138 -2.80 5.30 -13.07
N ILE A 139 -3.55 4.21 -13.31
CA ILE A 139 -4.76 4.27 -14.14
C ILE A 139 -5.88 4.87 -13.30
N PRO A 140 -6.48 6.01 -13.70
CA PRO A 140 -7.58 6.61 -12.96
C PRO A 140 -8.73 5.59 -12.88
N PRO A 141 -9.38 5.48 -11.72
CA PRO A 141 -10.48 4.54 -11.55
C PRO A 141 -11.58 4.85 -12.58
N PRO A 142 -12.27 3.82 -13.11
CA PRO A 142 -13.31 4.05 -14.09
C PRO A 142 -14.43 4.93 -13.49
N PRO A 143 -15.07 5.79 -14.29
CA PRO A 143 -15.95 6.86 -13.82
C PRO A 143 -17.20 6.40 -13.04
N ASP A 144 -17.49 5.09 -13.04
CA ASP A 144 -18.61 4.43 -12.38
C ASP A 144 -18.22 3.60 -11.13
N SER A 145 -16.95 3.60 -10.74
CA SER A 145 -16.45 2.78 -9.61
C SER A 145 -16.87 3.26 -8.21
N GLU A 146 -17.54 4.41 -8.07
CA GLU A 146 -18.09 4.89 -6.79
C GLU A 146 -19.49 4.30 -6.45
N GLU A 147 -20.18 3.65 -7.40
CA GLU A 147 -21.55 3.13 -7.23
C GLU A 147 -21.59 1.68 -6.69
N ARG A 148 -20.83 1.39 -5.63
CA ARG A 148 -20.83 0.05 -5.00
C ARG A 148 -20.89 0.04 -3.48
N THR A 149 -21.24 1.17 -2.88
CA THR A 149 -21.45 1.33 -1.43
C THR A 149 -22.93 1.30 -1.00
N ASP A 150 -23.87 1.11 -1.94
CA ASP A 150 -25.31 1.14 -1.70
C ASP A 150 -25.98 -0.24 -1.47
N LEU A 151 -25.25 -1.34 -1.68
CA LEU A 151 -25.80 -2.71 -1.53
C LEU A 151 -25.55 -3.39 -0.17
N ARG A 152 -25.24 -2.63 0.89
CA ARG A 152 -25.31 -3.13 2.28
C ARG A 152 -26.46 -2.46 3.03
N GLY A 153 -27.67 -2.94 2.75
CA GLY A 153 -28.86 -2.78 3.61
C GLY A 153 -29.10 -4.02 4.44
#